data_AF-A0A4Q6F1Z4-F1
#
_entry.id   AF-A0A4Q6F1Z4-F1
#
_cell.length_a   1.000
_cell.length_b   1.000
_cell.length_c   1.000
_cell.angle_alpha   90.00
_cell.angle_beta   90.00
_cell.angle_gamma   90.00
#
_symmetry.space_group_name_H-M   'P 1'
#
loop_
_entity.id
_entity.type
_entity.pdbx_description
1 polymer ?
#
loop_
_entity_poly.entity_id
_entity_poly.type
_entity_poly.pdbx_seq_one_letter_code
_entity_poly.pdbx_strand_id
1 'polypeptide(L)'
;MFQGDDHLSRAPFRFFADYEGELRADVWKNREREAISFGGFPRGLGPENILDPSDFATFEGCKLKWDAMEGEQATAWRHFLKRLLLVRRTYILPLLGPHLRGGKVIGSPEGCVFVDWTHPNGTLRMRANLGDADADVEVDIDWSTEVYPAVDTRHELGRRTVRVFWDM
;
A
#
# COMPACT_ATOMS: atom_id res chain seq x y z
N MET A 1 0.47 0.99 -5.85
CA MET A 1 -0.47 -0.08 -6.20
C MET A 1 0.13 -0.89 -7.32
N PHE A 2 -0.01 -2.20 -7.26
CA PHE A 2 0.32 -3.15 -8.32
C PHE A 2 -0.96 -3.63 -9.01
N GLN A 3 -0.82 -4.27 -10.18
CA GLN A 3 -1.97 -4.82 -10.90
C GLN A 3 -2.65 -5.92 -10.05
N GLY A 4 -3.98 -5.88 -9.92
CA GLY A 4 -4.73 -6.80 -9.07
C GLY A 4 -4.98 -6.29 -7.64
N ASP A 5 -4.27 -5.26 -7.18
CA ASP A 5 -4.53 -4.64 -5.87
C ASP A 5 -5.95 -4.10 -5.81
N ASP A 6 -6.55 -3.65 -6.91
CA ASP A 6 -7.87 -3.01 -6.95
C ASP A 6 -9.06 -3.94 -6.62
N HIS A 7 -8.81 -5.24 -6.58
CA HIS A 7 -9.80 -6.28 -6.30
C HIS A 7 -9.25 -7.40 -5.40
N LEU A 8 -8.17 -7.13 -4.67
CA LEU A 8 -7.54 -8.09 -3.75
C LEU A 8 -7.17 -9.41 -4.44
N SER A 9 -6.58 -9.32 -5.65
CA SER A 9 -6.12 -10.50 -6.38
C SER A 9 -5.22 -11.36 -5.50
N ARG A 10 -5.54 -12.66 -5.45
CA ARG A 10 -4.72 -13.68 -4.78
C ARG A 10 -3.79 -14.41 -5.75
N ALA A 11 -3.80 -14.04 -7.03
CA ALA A 11 -2.88 -14.61 -8.00
C ALA A 11 -1.44 -14.18 -7.63
N PRO A 12 -0.47 -15.12 -7.57
CA PRO A 12 0.90 -14.76 -7.28
C PRO A 12 1.49 -13.97 -8.45
N PHE A 13 2.46 -13.11 -8.17
CA PHE A 13 3.31 -12.54 -9.22
C PHE A 13 4.73 -13.09 -9.03
N ARG A 14 5.07 -14.09 -9.84
CA ARG A 14 6.36 -14.79 -9.81
C ARG A 14 7.26 -14.23 -10.91
N PHE A 15 8.56 -14.45 -10.78
CA PHE A 15 9.47 -14.30 -11.91
C PHE A 15 9.21 -15.41 -12.94
N PHE A 16 8.94 -15.03 -14.19
CA PHE A 16 8.84 -15.92 -15.34
C PHE A 16 9.60 -15.31 -16.51
N ALA A 17 10.09 -16.15 -17.41
CA ALA A 17 10.86 -15.78 -18.59
C ALA A 17 10.60 -16.83 -19.69
N ASP A 18 11.12 -16.59 -20.89
CA ASP A 18 11.05 -17.56 -21.99
C ASP A 18 12.47 -17.80 -22.52
N TYR A 19 13.34 -18.28 -21.62
CA TYR A 19 14.72 -18.58 -21.96
C TYR A 19 14.86 -20.01 -22.49
N GLU A 20 15.81 -20.18 -23.38
CA GLU A 20 16.17 -21.48 -23.97
C GLU A 20 17.65 -21.80 -23.75
N GLY A 21 18.03 -23.04 -24.02
CA GLY A 21 19.42 -23.49 -24.02
C GLY A 21 20.17 -23.22 -22.71
N GLU A 22 21.44 -22.81 -22.83
CA GLU A 22 22.33 -22.58 -21.69
C GLU A 22 21.82 -21.48 -20.77
N LEU A 23 21.19 -20.43 -21.33
CA LEU A 23 20.66 -19.33 -20.53
C LEU A 23 19.53 -19.79 -19.59
N ARG A 24 18.64 -20.67 -20.05
CA ARG A 24 17.61 -21.28 -19.20
C ARG A 24 18.23 -22.04 -18.04
N ALA A 25 19.23 -22.88 -18.33
CA ALA A 25 19.90 -23.70 -17.32
C ALA A 25 20.62 -22.83 -16.28
N ASP A 26 21.29 -21.78 -16.72
CA ASP A 26 21.99 -20.84 -15.84
C ASP A 26 21.02 -20.06 -14.95
N VAL A 27 19.92 -19.55 -15.50
CA VAL A 27 18.89 -18.85 -14.73
C VAL A 27 18.24 -19.79 -13.72
N TRP A 28 17.91 -21.02 -14.13
CA TRP A 28 17.31 -22.01 -13.24
C TRP A 28 18.22 -22.33 -12.05
N LYS A 29 19.50 -22.62 -12.31
CA LYS A 29 20.50 -22.94 -11.27
C LYS A 29 20.70 -21.81 -10.26
N ASN A 30 20.47 -20.56 -10.66
CA ASN A 30 20.69 -19.39 -9.81
C ASN A 30 19.42 -18.89 -9.10
N ARG A 31 18.24 -19.41 -9.46
CA ARG A 31 16.94 -18.89 -9.02
C ARG A 31 16.75 -18.90 -7.50
N GLU A 32 17.24 -19.93 -6.82
CA GLU A 32 17.19 -20.03 -5.35
C GLU A 32 18.03 -18.93 -4.69
N ARG A 33 19.30 -18.76 -5.13
CA ARG A 33 20.19 -17.72 -4.62
C ARG A 33 19.61 -16.32 -4.83
N GLU A 34 19.02 -16.09 -6.00
CA GLU A 34 18.35 -14.83 -6.28
C GLU A 34 17.12 -14.63 -5.39
N ALA A 35 16.29 -15.65 -5.17
CA ALA A 35 15.14 -15.55 -4.26
C ALA A 35 15.56 -15.14 -2.84
N ILE A 36 16.66 -15.71 -2.33
CA ILE A 36 17.24 -15.32 -1.03
C ILE A 36 17.67 -13.85 -1.05
N SER A 37 18.29 -13.40 -2.15
CA SER A 37 18.78 -12.03 -2.30
C SER A 37 17.64 -11.00 -2.43
N PHE A 38 16.48 -11.39 -2.93
CA PHE A 38 15.28 -10.54 -3.09
C PHE A 38 14.31 -10.58 -1.89
N GLY A 39 14.83 -10.82 -0.68
CA GLY A 39 14.03 -10.78 0.55
C GLY A 39 13.60 -12.16 1.07
N GLY A 40 14.08 -13.25 0.47
CA GLY A 40 13.86 -14.60 0.95
C GLY A 40 12.46 -15.14 0.69
N PHE A 41 12.14 -16.23 1.37
CA PHE A 41 10.87 -16.92 1.22
C PHE A 41 9.81 -16.34 2.15
N PRO A 42 8.58 -16.08 1.67
CA PRO A 42 7.45 -15.79 2.54
C PRO A 42 7.23 -16.88 3.59
N ARG A 43 6.60 -16.54 4.72
CA ARG A 43 6.32 -17.49 5.80
C ARG A 43 5.60 -18.73 5.27
N GLY A 44 6.17 -19.90 5.53
CA GLY A 44 5.61 -21.20 5.13
C GLY A 44 5.99 -21.65 3.72
N LEU A 45 6.88 -20.92 3.03
CA LEU A 45 7.45 -21.32 1.75
C LEU A 45 8.96 -21.56 1.86
N GLY A 46 9.50 -22.36 0.94
CA GLY A 46 10.91 -22.70 0.84
C GLY A 46 11.39 -22.88 -0.61
N PRO A 47 12.65 -23.33 -0.80
CA PRO A 47 13.23 -23.59 -2.12
C PRO A 47 12.38 -24.51 -2.99
N GLU A 48 11.66 -25.45 -2.39
CA GLU A 48 10.74 -26.38 -3.05
C GLU A 48 9.54 -25.70 -3.73
N ASN A 49 9.25 -24.43 -3.40
CA ASN A 49 8.18 -23.66 -4.03
C ASN A 49 8.65 -22.82 -5.23
N ILE A 50 9.94 -22.84 -5.54
CA ILE A 50 10.48 -22.18 -6.72
C ILE A 50 10.04 -22.97 -7.95
N LEU A 51 9.36 -22.28 -8.87
CA LEU A 51 8.95 -22.82 -10.15
C LEU A 51 9.94 -22.41 -11.23
N ASP A 52 10.14 -23.27 -12.24
CA ASP A 52 10.96 -22.95 -13.40
C ASP A 52 10.39 -21.71 -14.09
N PRO A 53 11.13 -20.60 -14.17
CA PRO A 53 10.64 -19.39 -14.80
C PRO A 53 10.33 -19.58 -16.29
N SER A 54 10.97 -20.56 -16.96
CA SER A 54 10.76 -20.88 -18.38
C SER A 54 9.76 -22.02 -18.60
N ASP A 55 9.05 -22.46 -17.54
CA ASP A 55 7.84 -23.26 -17.69
C ASP A 55 6.65 -22.31 -17.93
N PHE A 56 5.90 -22.55 -19.02
CA PHE A 56 4.71 -21.78 -19.36
C PHE A 56 3.68 -21.73 -18.23
N ALA A 57 3.57 -22.80 -17.42
CA ALA A 57 2.67 -22.83 -16.27
C ALA A 57 3.02 -21.77 -15.21
N THR A 58 4.29 -21.35 -15.11
CA THR A 58 4.72 -20.29 -14.19
C THR A 58 4.14 -18.94 -14.64
N PHE A 59 4.21 -18.62 -15.93
CA PHE A 59 3.57 -17.44 -16.50
C PHE A 59 2.05 -17.50 -16.37
N GLU A 60 1.43 -18.61 -16.78
CA GLU A 60 -0.02 -18.78 -16.74
C GLU A 60 -0.58 -18.64 -15.32
N GLY A 61 0.13 -19.18 -14.33
CA GLY A 61 -0.21 -19.04 -12.92
C GLY A 61 -0.15 -17.61 -12.38
N CYS A 62 0.55 -16.69 -13.06
CA CYS A 62 0.64 -15.28 -12.68
C CYS A 62 -0.45 -14.39 -13.30
N LYS A 63 -1.28 -14.93 -14.20
CA LYS A 63 -2.36 -14.15 -14.82
C LYS A 63 -3.44 -13.81 -13.79
N LEU A 64 -3.91 -12.57 -13.84
CA LEU A 64 -5.04 -12.11 -13.06
C LEU A 64 -6.29 -12.96 -13.37
N LYS A 65 -6.99 -13.36 -12.31
CA LYS A 65 -8.25 -14.09 -12.40
C LYS A 65 -9.39 -13.08 -12.33
N TRP A 66 -9.76 -12.54 -13.49
CA TRP A 66 -10.73 -11.43 -13.62
C TRP A 66 -12.10 -11.75 -13.01
N ASP A 67 -12.53 -13.01 -13.02
CA ASP A 67 -13.78 -13.46 -12.39
C ASP A 67 -13.83 -13.16 -10.87
N ALA A 68 -12.66 -13.08 -10.20
CA ALA A 68 -12.58 -12.73 -8.79
C ALA A 68 -12.97 -11.26 -8.50
N MET A 69 -13.09 -10.42 -9.53
CA MET A 69 -13.47 -9.02 -9.39
C MET A 69 -14.94 -8.82 -9.00
N GLU A 70 -15.80 -9.80 -9.24
CA GLU A 70 -17.25 -9.66 -9.02
C GLU A 70 -17.66 -9.96 -7.58
N GLY A 71 -16.74 -10.48 -6.75
CA GLY A 71 -17.01 -10.76 -5.35
C GLY A 71 -17.33 -9.52 -4.52
N GLU A 72 -18.12 -9.70 -3.46
CA GLU A 72 -18.51 -8.63 -2.54
C GLU A 72 -17.28 -7.94 -1.92
N GLN A 73 -16.29 -8.72 -1.49
CA GLN A 73 -15.05 -8.19 -0.91
C GLN A 73 -14.25 -7.35 -1.91
N ALA A 74 -14.11 -7.83 -3.15
CA ALA A 74 -13.44 -7.10 -4.21
C ALA A 74 -14.16 -5.79 -4.55
N THR A 75 -15.50 -5.82 -4.57
CA THR A 75 -16.33 -4.64 -4.82
C THR A 75 -16.19 -3.60 -3.70
N ALA A 76 -16.30 -4.02 -2.43
CA ALA A 76 -16.11 -3.16 -1.28
C ALA A 76 -14.71 -2.51 -1.27
N TRP A 77 -13.67 -3.29 -1.59
CA TRP A 77 -12.30 -2.81 -1.70
C TRP A 77 -12.11 -1.80 -2.83
N ARG A 78 -12.69 -2.06 -4.01
CA ARG A 78 -12.67 -1.12 -5.14
C ARG A 78 -13.35 0.20 -4.79
N HIS A 79 -14.49 0.16 -4.08
CA HIS A 79 -15.16 1.37 -3.60
C HIS A 79 -14.29 2.13 -2.59
N PHE A 80 -13.64 1.43 -1.68
CA PHE A 80 -12.67 2.01 -0.76
C PHE A 80 -11.52 2.73 -1.50
N LEU A 81 -10.89 2.07 -2.47
CA LEU A 81 -9.82 2.69 -3.29
C LEU A 81 -10.32 3.88 -4.10
N LYS A 82 -11.53 3.81 -4.68
CA LYS A 82 -12.15 4.94 -5.38
C LYS A 82 -12.32 6.14 -4.46
N ARG A 83 -12.72 5.94 -3.19
CA ARG A 83 -12.80 7.02 -2.20
C ARG A 83 -11.43 7.63 -1.92
N LEU A 84 -10.38 6.82 -1.74
CA LEU A 84 -9.02 7.31 -1.54
C LEU A 84 -8.50 8.13 -2.74
N LEU A 85 -8.76 7.66 -3.96
CA LEU A 85 -8.39 8.38 -5.18
C LEU A 85 -9.16 9.71 -5.31
N LEU A 86 -10.43 9.75 -4.88
CA LEU A 86 -11.21 10.98 -4.82
C LEU A 86 -10.61 11.96 -3.82
N VAL A 87 -10.30 11.53 -2.59
CA VAL A 87 -9.62 12.37 -1.58
C VAL A 87 -8.31 12.91 -2.13
N ARG A 88 -7.48 12.03 -2.72
CA ARG A 88 -6.22 12.44 -3.34
C ARG A 88 -6.45 13.49 -4.41
N ARG A 89 -7.39 13.29 -5.31
CA ARG A 89 -7.68 14.22 -6.42
C ARG A 89 -8.20 15.57 -5.93
N THR A 90 -9.09 15.56 -4.94
CA THR A 90 -9.80 16.76 -4.47
C THR A 90 -8.95 17.59 -3.52
N TYR A 91 -8.23 16.98 -2.58
CA TYR A 91 -7.55 17.69 -1.50
C TYR A 91 -6.03 17.68 -1.62
N ILE A 92 -5.43 16.57 -2.08
CA ILE A 92 -3.97 16.42 -2.05
C ILE A 92 -3.34 16.95 -3.35
N LEU A 93 -3.85 16.55 -4.52
CA LEU A 93 -3.29 16.96 -5.81
C LEU A 93 -3.20 18.49 -5.98
N PRO A 94 -4.19 19.31 -5.57
CA PRO A 94 -4.08 20.77 -5.69
C PRO A 94 -2.95 21.39 -4.87
N LEU A 95 -2.50 20.71 -3.81
CA LEU A 95 -1.39 21.13 -2.95
C LEU A 95 -0.03 20.72 -3.53
N LEU A 96 0.01 19.79 -4.49
CA LEU A 96 1.24 19.34 -5.12
C LEU A 96 1.74 20.42 -6.08
N GLY A 97 2.84 21.06 -5.72
CA GLY A 97 3.45 22.12 -6.52
C GLY A 97 4.80 22.53 -5.92
N PRO A 98 5.47 23.56 -6.49
CA PRO A 98 6.79 24.01 -6.03
C PRO A 98 6.79 24.52 -4.58
N HIS A 99 5.61 24.77 -4.02
CA HIS A 99 5.43 25.30 -2.68
C HIS A 99 5.27 24.23 -1.60
N LEU A 100 4.99 22.97 -1.97
CA LEU A 100 4.93 21.90 -0.99
C LEU A 100 6.35 21.52 -0.58
N ARG A 101 6.73 21.89 0.64
CA ARG A 101 8.01 21.52 1.24
C ARG A 101 8.01 20.03 1.59
N GLY A 102 9.19 19.47 1.87
CA GLY A 102 9.30 18.12 2.42
C GLY A 102 8.49 17.99 3.70
N GLY A 103 7.91 16.81 3.94
CA GLY A 103 7.13 16.53 5.14
C GLY A 103 8.02 16.51 6.38
N LYS A 104 7.50 17.04 7.49
CA LYS A 104 8.13 16.98 8.81
C LYS A 104 7.49 15.85 9.61
N VAL A 105 8.30 14.90 10.07
CA VAL A 105 7.87 13.90 11.05
C VAL A 105 7.72 14.60 12.40
N ILE A 106 6.58 14.41 13.05
CA ILE A 106 6.26 14.96 14.36
C ILE A 106 6.33 13.85 15.41
N GLY A 107 6.63 14.19 16.66
CA GLY A 107 6.57 13.24 17.76
C GLY A 107 5.19 12.58 17.83
N SER A 108 5.18 11.26 17.98
CA SER A 108 3.97 10.45 18.00
C SER A 108 4.08 9.35 19.06
N PRO A 109 2.96 8.82 19.56
CA PRO A 109 2.95 7.63 20.40
C PRO A 109 3.61 6.43 19.71
N GLU A 110 3.94 5.40 20.48
CA GLU A 110 4.43 4.13 19.94
C GLU A 110 3.42 3.53 18.95
N GLY A 111 3.92 2.96 17.85
CA GLY A 111 3.07 2.42 16.78
C GLY A 111 2.39 3.48 15.91
N CYS A 112 2.57 4.77 16.18
CA CYS A 112 2.02 5.85 15.36
C CYS A 112 3.08 6.51 14.46
N VAL A 113 2.62 7.12 13.37
CA VAL A 113 3.43 7.92 12.44
C VAL A 113 2.68 9.21 12.12
N PHE A 114 3.21 10.34 12.58
CA PHE A 114 2.65 11.67 12.33
C PHE A 114 3.54 12.47 11.39
N VAL A 115 2.94 13.03 10.34
CA VAL A 115 3.66 13.83 9.34
C VAL A 115 2.84 15.06 8.97
N ASP A 116 3.52 16.21 8.93
CA ASP A 116 2.95 17.48 8.51
C ASP A 116 3.66 18.02 7.27
N TRP A 117 2.91 18.50 6.30
CA TRP A 117 3.41 19.20 5.12
C TRP A 117 2.88 20.63 5.12
N THR A 118 3.78 21.59 5.30
CA THR A 118 3.45 23.01 5.26
C THR A 118 3.31 23.49 3.82
N HIS A 119 2.23 24.24 3.58
CA HIS A 119 1.93 24.94 2.34
C HIS A 119 1.61 26.41 2.66
N PRO A 120 1.80 27.38 1.74
CA PRO A 120 1.52 28.79 2.02
C PRO A 120 0.07 29.10 2.46
N ASN A 121 -0.87 28.24 2.08
CA ASN A 121 -2.31 28.40 2.35
C ASN A 121 -2.83 27.42 3.41
N GLY A 122 -1.95 26.78 4.19
CA GLY A 122 -2.35 25.81 5.19
C GLY A 122 -1.37 24.67 5.44
N THR A 123 -1.75 23.73 6.30
CA THR A 123 -0.95 22.53 6.61
C THR A 123 -1.74 21.26 6.34
N LEU A 124 -1.18 20.38 5.50
CA LEU A 124 -1.67 19.02 5.31
C LEU A 124 -1.08 18.14 6.40
N ARG A 125 -1.92 17.42 7.14
CA ARG A 125 -1.50 16.57 8.25
C ARG A 125 -1.93 15.13 8.01
N MET A 126 -1.03 14.18 8.23
CA MET A 126 -1.35 12.75 8.29
C MET A 126 -1.07 12.23 9.69
N ARG A 127 -2.04 11.48 10.23
CA ARG A 127 -1.94 10.79 11.51
C ARG A 127 -2.26 9.32 11.29
N ALA A 128 -1.25 8.47 11.36
CA ALA A 128 -1.41 7.03 11.22
C ALA A 128 -1.18 6.35 12.58
N ASN A 129 -2.12 5.52 13.01
CA ASN A 129 -1.93 4.55 14.08
C ASN A 129 -1.81 3.17 13.45
N LEU A 130 -0.61 2.59 13.49
CA LEU A 130 -0.30 1.25 12.96
C LEU A 130 -0.35 0.17 14.05
N GLY A 131 -0.59 0.59 15.31
CA GLY A 131 -0.69 -0.30 16.46
C GLY A 131 -2.04 -1.03 16.55
N ASP A 132 -2.09 -1.96 17.49
CA ASP A 132 -3.25 -2.81 17.75
C ASP A 132 -4.19 -2.27 18.84
N ALA A 133 -3.81 -1.14 19.46
CA ALA A 133 -4.60 -0.39 20.43
C ALA A 133 -4.88 1.02 19.91
N ASP A 134 -5.94 1.63 20.43
CA ASP A 134 -6.25 3.03 20.14
C ASP A 134 -5.15 3.91 20.74
N ALA A 135 -4.79 4.96 20.02
CA ALA A 135 -3.78 5.91 20.44
C ALA A 135 -4.48 7.17 20.93
N ASP A 136 -4.11 7.61 22.14
CA ASP A 136 -4.52 8.91 22.64
C ASP A 136 -3.73 10.00 21.92
N VAL A 137 -4.43 11.02 21.43
CA VAL A 137 -3.89 12.03 20.52
C VAL A 137 -3.88 13.36 21.23
N GLU A 138 -2.83 13.62 22.00
CA GLU A 138 -2.54 14.95 22.53
C GLU A 138 -1.92 15.86 21.45
N VAL A 139 -2.57 16.01 20.30
CA VAL A 139 -2.06 16.87 19.23
C VAL A 139 -3.11 17.89 18.86
N ASP A 140 -2.67 19.14 18.72
CA ASP A 140 -3.43 20.30 18.24
C ASP A 140 -3.93 20.08 16.80
N ILE A 141 -4.97 19.27 16.67
CA ILE A 141 -5.65 18.91 15.42
C ILE A 141 -7.06 19.47 15.51
N ASP A 142 -7.44 20.26 14.51
CA ASP A 142 -8.83 20.64 14.32
C ASP A 142 -9.55 19.48 13.61
N TRP A 143 -10.37 18.73 14.36
CA TRP A 143 -11.14 17.62 13.81
C TRP A 143 -12.15 18.06 12.74
N SER A 144 -12.50 19.36 12.68
CA SER A 144 -13.38 19.90 11.63
C SER A 144 -12.72 19.97 10.25
N THR A 145 -11.40 19.84 10.17
CA THR A 145 -10.62 19.90 8.92
C THR A 145 -10.28 18.52 8.37
N GLU A 146 -10.83 17.45 8.94
CA GLU A 146 -10.61 16.07 8.47
C GLU A 146 -11.12 15.91 7.03
N VAL A 147 -10.21 15.50 6.14
CA VAL A 147 -10.50 15.19 4.73
C VAL A 147 -10.53 13.69 4.46
N TYR A 148 -10.01 12.88 5.37
CA TYR A 148 -10.13 11.43 5.36
C TYR A 148 -9.99 10.83 6.77
N PRO A 149 -10.89 9.91 7.17
CA PRO A 149 -12.11 9.50 6.47
C PRO A 149 -13.14 10.65 6.38
N ALA A 150 -14.08 10.59 5.44
CA ALA A 150 -14.98 11.72 5.19
C ALA A 150 -16.02 11.97 6.30
N VAL A 151 -16.23 10.99 7.19
CA VAL A 151 -17.12 11.08 8.35
C VAL A 151 -16.64 10.08 9.41
N ASP A 152 -15.82 10.52 10.35
CA ASP A 152 -15.59 9.81 11.61
C ASP A 152 -15.74 10.79 12.77
N THR A 153 -16.79 10.60 13.58
CA THR A 153 -17.13 11.51 14.69
C THR A 153 -16.30 11.27 15.93
N ARG A 154 -15.37 10.31 15.92
CA ARG A 154 -14.52 10.04 17.08
C ARG A 154 -13.29 10.94 17.02
N HIS A 155 -13.04 11.66 18.11
CA HIS A 155 -11.84 12.44 18.33
C HIS A 155 -10.71 11.57 18.91
N GLU A 156 -10.45 10.42 18.28
CA GLU A 156 -9.43 9.46 18.70
C GLU A 156 -8.74 8.85 17.47
N LEU A 157 -7.48 8.41 17.60
CA LEU A 157 -6.84 7.59 16.56
C LEU A 157 -7.03 6.12 16.89
N GLY A 158 -8.13 5.54 16.40
CA GLY A 158 -8.39 4.11 16.56
C GLY A 158 -7.25 3.23 16.02
N ARG A 159 -7.16 1.99 16.50
CA ARG A 159 -6.15 1.03 16.03
C ARG A 159 -6.17 0.85 14.50
N ARG A 160 -4.99 0.73 13.89
CA ARG A 160 -4.82 0.49 12.43
C ARG A 160 -5.58 1.51 11.55
N THR A 161 -5.57 2.78 11.95
CA THR A 161 -6.23 3.86 11.21
C THR A 161 -5.23 4.82 10.60
N VAL A 162 -5.69 5.52 9.56
CA VAL A 162 -5.01 6.69 9.00
C VAL A 162 -6.05 7.78 8.88
N ARG A 163 -5.73 8.96 9.39
CA ARG A 163 -6.52 10.17 9.26
C ARG A 163 -5.72 11.26 8.60
N VAL A 164 -6.37 12.09 7.79
CA VAL A 164 -5.76 13.18 7.02
C VAL A 164 -6.58 14.45 7.22
N PHE A 165 -5.89 15.55 7.49
CA PHE A 165 -6.49 16.85 7.82
C PHE A 165 -5.89 17.94 6.92
N TRP A 166 -6.68 18.97 6.63
CA TRP A 166 -6.23 20.15 5.88
C TRP A 166 -6.66 21.44 6.58
N ASP A 167 -5.74 22.01 7.37
CA ASP A 167 -5.97 23.27 8.10
C ASP A 167 -5.55 24.44 7.21
N MET A 168 -6.48 25.33 6.85
CA MET A 168 -6.19 26.54 6.05
C MET A 168 -5.59 27.68 6.88
#